data_AF-A0A7J8M5S2-F1
#
_entry.id   AF-A0A7J8M5S2-F1
#
_cell.length_a   1.000
_cell.length_b   1.000
_cell.length_c   1.000
_cell.angle_alpha   90.00
_cell.angle_beta   90.00
_cell.angle_gamma   90.00
#
_symmetry.space_group_name_H-M   'P 1'
#
loop_
_entity.id
_entity.type
_entity.pdbx_description
1 polymer ?
#
loop_
_entity_poly.entity_id
_entity_poly.type
_entity_poly.pdbx_seq_one_letter_code
_entity_poly.pdbx_strand_id
1 'polypeptide(L)'
;PPVFHYCGEEAALDIVFPDWSFWGWVEVNIKPWEEQLRAIKKERERIKWEKREPYAYWKGNPTSPDRGDLLNCNVSDKHDWNARLYVQDWAKEIQEGFKHSKLEDQCTHRSMMPMQHFWPIRNENKCRDLKFAVEWGNNHTDKAEAIGKAGSKFIEEALTMQNVYDYMFHLLNEYSKLLKFKPTIPPNARRLCSETTEQGLLKEFMVQSMVKSPSDKLPCALPPPFKPQAIQASLKAKDKIARQVETWETEYWKKLKA
;
A
#
# COMPACT_ATOMS: atom_id res chain seq x y z
N PRO A 1 -7.71 26.53 3.51
CA PRO A 1 -8.98 25.90 3.94
C PRO A 1 -8.75 24.39 4.07
N PRO A 2 -9.42 23.67 4.99
CA PRO A 2 -9.28 22.22 5.06
C PRO A 2 -9.82 21.57 3.78
N VAL A 3 -9.01 20.75 3.13
CA VAL A 3 -9.36 19.99 1.93
C VAL A 3 -9.07 18.54 2.21
N PHE A 4 -10.02 17.65 1.90
CA PHE A 4 -9.79 16.21 1.95
C PHE A 4 -9.18 15.77 0.61
N HIS A 5 -8.06 15.07 0.68
CA HIS A 5 -7.33 14.63 -0.51
C HIS A 5 -6.78 13.22 -0.31
N TYR A 6 -6.71 12.42 -1.37
CA TYR A 6 -6.31 11.02 -1.26
C TYR A 6 -4.79 10.80 -1.17
N CYS A 7 -4.02 11.77 -1.66
CA CYS A 7 -2.56 11.82 -1.51
C CYS A 7 -2.16 12.97 -0.59
N GLY A 8 -1.14 12.77 0.23
CA GLY A 8 -0.53 13.82 1.04
C GLY A 8 0.99 13.85 0.84
N GLU A 9 1.58 15.01 1.09
CA GLU A 9 3.02 15.23 1.16
C GLU A 9 3.35 16.09 2.38
N GLU A 10 4.62 16.13 2.80
CA GLU A 10 5.02 16.84 4.03
C GLU A 10 4.68 18.35 3.98
N ALA A 11 4.72 18.95 2.80
CA ALA A 11 4.39 20.37 2.59
C ALA A 11 2.88 20.63 2.46
N ALA A 12 2.05 19.60 2.29
CA ALA A 12 0.62 19.74 2.10
C ALA A 12 -0.13 19.84 3.43
N LEU A 13 -1.19 20.66 3.45
CA LEU A 13 -2.09 20.84 4.60
C LEU A 13 -3.39 20.03 4.46
N ASP A 14 -3.46 19.23 3.41
CA ASP A 14 -4.60 18.38 3.08
C ASP A 14 -4.81 17.29 4.14
N ILE A 15 -6.07 17.02 4.44
CA ILE A 15 -6.47 15.94 5.32
C ILE A 15 -6.56 14.68 4.47
N VAL A 16 -5.65 13.74 4.69
CA VAL A 16 -5.63 12.48 3.93
C VAL A 16 -6.96 11.74 4.10
N PHE A 17 -7.57 11.34 3.00
CA PHE A 17 -8.82 10.61 2.95
C PHE A 17 -8.68 9.38 2.04
N PRO A 18 -9.40 8.27 2.26
CA PRO A 18 -9.28 7.11 1.38
C PRO A 18 -9.65 7.44 -0.07
N ASP A 19 -8.87 6.92 -1.01
CA ASP A 19 -9.10 7.06 -2.45
C ASP A 19 -10.39 6.38 -2.90
N TRP A 20 -11.02 6.88 -3.97
CA TRP A 20 -12.26 6.26 -4.49
C TRP A 20 -12.03 4.86 -5.06
N SER A 21 -10.79 4.51 -5.45
CA SER A 21 -10.49 3.17 -5.98
C SER A 21 -10.79 2.03 -5.01
N PHE A 22 -10.96 2.29 -3.71
CA PHE A 22 -11.46 1.29 -2.75
C PHE A 22 -12.84 0.72 -3.14
N TRP A 23 -13.69 1.53 -3.79
CA TRP A 23 -15.00 1.11 -4.32
C TRP A 23 -14.94 0.70 -5.80
N GLY A 24 -13.75 0.69 -6.39
CA GLY A 24 -13.49 0.32 -7.77
C GLY A 24 -13.28 1.50 -8.71
N TRP A 25 -12.72 1.20 -9.88
CA TRP A 25 -12.48 2.14 -10.97
C TRP A 25 -12.79 1.45 -12.30
N VAL A 26 -13.99 1.71 -12.80
CA VAL A 26 -14.61 1.01 -13.92
C VAL A 26 -13.84 1.24 -15.22
N GLU A 27 -13.41 2.47 -15.47
CA GLU A 27 -12.76 2.91 -16.69
C GLU A 27 -11.43 2.19 -16.97
N VAL A 28 -10.80 1.66 -15.92
CA VAL A 28 -9.52 0.91 -15.99
C VAL A 28 -9.65 -0.52 -15.45
N ASN A 29 -10.88 -1.01 -15.26
CA ASN A 29 -11.18 -2.37 -14.81
C ASN A 29 -10.50 -2.77 -13.48
N ILE A 30 -10.40 -1.83 -12.54
CA ILE A 30 -9.97 -2.12 -11.16
C ILE A 30 -11.24 -2.40 -10.36
N LYS A 31 -11.43 -3.64 -9.94
CA LYS A 31 -12.60 -4.02 -9.14
C LYS A 31 -12.60 -3.33 -7.76
N PRO A 32 -13.74 -3.33 -7.03
CA PRO A 32 -13.75 -2.93 -5.63
C PRO A 32 -12.68 -3.67 -4.82
N TRP A 33 -12.13 -3.01 -3.80
CA TRP A 33 -10.94 -3.48 -3.10
C TRP A 33 -11.10 -4.86 -2.47
N GLU A 34 -12.27 -5.23 -1.94
CA GLU A 34 -12.45 -6.60 -1.43
C GLU A 34 -12.33 -7.66 -2.53
N GLU A 35 -12.84 -7.37 -3.73
CA GLU A 35 -12.76 -8.28 -4.88
C GLU A 35 -11.36 -8.30 -5.47
N GLN A 36 -10.68 -7.14 -5.53
CA GLN A 36 -9.26 -7.07 -5.91
C GLN A 36 -8.41 -7.82 -4.91
N LEU A 37 -8.60 -7.60 -3.61
CA LEU A 37 -7.89 -8.29 -2.57
C LEU A 37 -8.16 -9.79 -2.71
N ARG A 38 -9.39 -10.27 -2.88
CA ARG A 38 -9.64 -11.72 -3.11
C ARG A 38 -9.00 -12.29 -4.37
N ALA A 39 -9.04 -11.56 -5.49
CA ALA A 39 -8.30 -11.94 -6.69
C ALA A 39 -6.79 -11.99 -6.40
N ILE A 40 -6.33 -11.04 -5.58
CA ILE A 40 -4.98 -11.01 -5.01
C ILE A 40 -4.75 -12.20 -4.07
N LYS A 41 -5.78 -12.66 -3.39
CA LYS A 41 -5.78 -13.75 -2.42
C LYS A 41 -6.04 -15.11 -3.08
N LYS A 42 -5.25 -15.37 -4.13
CA LYS A 42 -5.34 -16.58 -4.98
C LYS A 42 -4.07 -16.87 -5.77
N GLU A 43 -3.51 -15.85 -6.43
CA GLU A 43 -2.38 -16.06 -7.36
C GLU A 43 -1.02 -16.36 -6.64
N ARG A 44 -0.87 -16.27 -5.28
CA ARG A 44 0.27 -16.90 -4.50
C ARG A 44 0.11 -18.40 -4.35
N GLU A 45 -1.11 -18.86 -4.14
CA GLU A 45 -1.43 -20.29 -4.08
C GLU A 45 -1.04 -20.98 -5.39
N ARG A 46 -1.09 -20.22 -6.49
CA ARG A 46 -0.62 -20.67 -7.80
C ARG A 46 0.90 -20.70 -7.91
N ILE A 47 1.58 -19.63 -7.49
CA ILE A 47 3.03 -19.43 -7.67
C ILE A 47 3.77 -19.46 -6.31
N LYS A 48 4.15 -20.68 -5.88
CA LYS A 48 5.02 -20.91 -4.72
C LYS A 48 6.33 -20.12 -4.85
N TRP A 49 6.84 -19.64 -3.72
CA TRP A 49 8.01 -18.76 -3.68
C TRP A 49 9.22 -19.34 -4.43
N GLU A 50 9.52 -20.61 -4.23
CA GLU A 50 10.69 -21.30 -4.80
C GLU A 50 10.61 -21.48 -6.31
N LYS A 51 9.41 -21.31 -6.89
CA LYS A 51 9.16 -21.39 -8.32
C LYS A 51 9.02 -20.02 -8.98
N ARG A 52 9.12 -18.94 -8.21
CA ARG A 52 9.09 -17.59 -8.76
C ARG A 52 10.37 -17.33 -9.51
N GLU A 53 10.24 -16.61 -10.61
CA GLU A 53 11.43 -16.15 -11.31
C GLU A 53 12.20 -15.18 -10.40
N PRO A 54 13.52 -15.35 -10.25
CA PRO A 54 14.37 -14.56 -9.35
C PRO A 54 14.69 -13.18 -9.95
N TYR A 55 13.67 -12.53 -10.51
CA TYR A 55 13.78 -11.24 -11.19
C TYR A 55 12.96 -10.18 -10.48
N ALA A 56 13.49 -8.95 -10.43
CA ALA A 56 12.65 -7.80 -10.04
C ALA A 56 11.60 -7.54 -11.12
N TYR A 57 10.35 -7.33 -10.71
CA TYR A 57 9.21 -7.10 -11.60
C TYR A 57 8.51 -5.75 -11.36
N TRP A 58 8.11 -5.09 -12.45
CA TRP A 58 7.32 -3.87 -12.50
C TRP A 58 6.64 -3.76 -13.86
N LYS A 59 5.35 -3.41 -13.95
CA LYS A 59 4.88 -2.76 -15.18
C LYS A 59 3.80 -1.75 -14.88
N GLY A 60 3.98 -0.58 -15.47
CA GLY A 60 3.07 0.54 -15.39
C GLY A 60 3.43 1.59 -16.45
N ASN A 61 2.78 2.75 -16.36
CA ASN A 61 3.03 3.87 -17.26
C ASN A 61 4.17 4.76 -16.70
N PRO A 62 5.24 5.06 -17.48
CA PRO A 62 6.35 5.91 -17.04
C PRO A 62 6.01 7.41 -17.10
N THR A 63 4.87 7.82 -16.55
CA THR A 63 4.41 9.21 -16.58
C THR A 63 5.10 10.12 -15.57
N SER A 64 5.81 9.56 -14.59
CA SER A 64 6.64 10.34 -13.66
C SER A 64 8.13 10.20 -14.00
N PRO A 65 8.95 11.23 -13.73
CA PRO A 65 10.40 11.17 -13.95
C PRO A 65 11.04 9.94 -13.30
N ASP A 66 10.68 9.63 -12.05
CA ASP A 66 11.16 8.43 -11.34
C ASP A 66 10.86 7.11 -12.06
N ARG A 67 9.69 7.00 -12.71
CA ARG A 67 9.32 5.80 -13.47
C ARG A 67 10.00 5.77 -14.83
N GLY A 68 10.28 6.93 -15.43
CA GLY A 68 11.15 7.06 -16.60
C GLY A 68 12.56 6.58 -16.30
N ASP A 69 13.13 6.98 -15.16
CA ASP A 69 14.47 6.56 -14.72
C ASP A 69 14.54 5.06 -14.45
N LEU A 70 13.47 4.46 -13.92
CA LEU A 70 13.39 3.00 -13.74
C LEU A 70 13.56 2.23 -15.07
N LEU A 71 13.06 2.79 -16.18
CA LEU A 71 13.23 2.19 -17.51
C LEU A 71 14.67 2.28 -18.04
N ASN A 72 15.48 3.19 -17.49
CA ASN A 72 16.90 3.32 -17.81
C ASN A 72 17.79 2.35 -17.02
N CYS A 73 17.24 1.60 -16.05
CA CYS A 73 17.93 0.57 -15.28
C CYS A 73 18.13 -0.72 -16.11
N ASN A 74 18.88 -0.60 -17.21
CA ASN A 74 18.71 -1.41 -18.40
C ASN A 74 20.04 -1.98 -18.95
N VAL A 75 19.94 -2.92 -19.88
CA VAL A 75 21.06 -3.75 -20.34
C VAL A 75 21.85 -3.03 -21.45
N SER A 76 23.03 -2.51 -21.09
CA SER A 76 24.19 -2.55 -21.99
C SER A 76 24.58 -4.01 -22.23
N ASP A 77 24.96 -4.37 -23.47
CA ASP A 77 25.18 -5.73 -24.01
C ASP A 77 26.08 -6.70 -23.21
N LYS A 78 26.67 -6.29 -22.08
CA LYS A 78 27.66 -7.07 -21.31
C LYS A 78 27.21 -7.51 -19.91
N HIS A 79 26.09 -6.99 -19.36
CA HIS A 79 25.65 -7.33 -18.00
C HIS A 79 24.13 -7.44 -17.90
N ASP A 80 23.62 -8.66 -17.65
CA ASP A 80 22.21 -8.92 -17.30
C ASP A 80 21.97 -8.62 -15.82
N TRP A 81 20.98 -7.79 -15.52
CA TRP A 81 20.67 -7.32 -14.17
C TRP A 81 19.54 -8.11 -13.51
N ASN A 82 19.05 -9.17 -14.15
CA ASN A 82 18.00 -10.02 -13.59
C ASN A 82 16.76 -9.20 -13.16
N ALA A 83 16.41 -8.14 -13.91
CA ALA A 83 15.20 -7.35 -13.66
C ALA A 83 14.28 -7.47 -14.87
N ARG A 84 13.11 -8.08 -14.68
CA ARG A 84 12.08 -8.25 -15.70
C ARG A 84 10.85 -7.45 -15.32
N LEU A 85 10.82 -6.22 -15.79
CA LEU A 85 9.72 -5.29 -15.62
C LEU A 85 8.52 -5.70 -16.50
N TYR A 86 7.87 -6.81 -16.15
CA TYR A 86 6.60 -7.24 -16.74
C TYR A 86 5.47 -7.09 -15.72
N VAL A 87 4.23 -7.42 -16.12
CA VAL A 87 3.12 -7.53 -15.16
C VAL A 87 3.31 -8.79 -14.32
N GLN A 88 4.05 -8.66 -13.21
CA GLN A 88 3.78 -9.50 -12.04
C GLN A 88 2.43 -9.03 -11.52
N ASP A 89 1.39 -9.80 -11.78
CA ASP A 89 0.12 -9.61 -11.09
C ASP A 89 0.40 -9.55 -9.58
N TRP A 90 -0.07 -8.50 -8.89
CA TRP A 90 0.23 -8.24 -7.47
C TRP A 90 -0.39 -9.28 -6.53
N ALA A 91 -1.03 -10.30 -7.10
CA ALA A 91 -1.98 -11.17 -6.47
C ALA A 91 -1.40 -12.27 -5.53
N LYS A 92 -0.68 -11.91 -4.47
CA LYS A 92 0.18 -12.88 -3.77
C LYS A 92 -0.38 -13.44 -2.44
N GLU A 93 -1.68 -13.80 -2.27
CA GLU A 93 -2.31 -13.90 -0.90
C GLU A 93 -3.29 -15.11 -0.59
N ILE A 94 -4.06 -15.07 0.54
CA ILE A 94 -4.95 -16.06 1.27
C ILE A 94 -4.36 -17.30 1.96
N GLN A 95 -4.12 -18.44 1.28
CA GLN A 95 -4.34 -19.79 1.88
C GLN A 95 -3.64 -20.10 3.21
N GLU A 96 -2.64 -19.30 3.55
CA GLU A 96 -1.91 -19.39 4.79
C GLU A 96 -2.75 -19.03 6.03
N GLY A 97 -3.91 -18.37 5.90
CA GLY A 97 -5.02 -18.44 6.86
C GLY A 97 -4.74 -18.00 8.31
N PHE A 98 -3.73 -17.15 8.53
CA PHE A 98 -3.55 -16.30 9.73
C PHE A 98 -3.64 -17.00 11.09
N LYS A 99 -3.03 -18.19 11.20
CA LYS A 99 -3.32 -19.19 12.25
C LYS A 99 -2.69 -18.86 13.62
N HIS A 100 -2.33 -17.58 13.86
CA HIS A 100 -1.52 -17.10 14.99
C HIS A 100 -1.90 -15.69 15.54
N SER A 101 -2.76 -14.91 14.87
CA SER A 101 -2.93 -13.47 15.11
C SER A 101 -3.74 -13.14 16.38
N LYS A 102 -3.05 -12.75 17.47
CA LYS A 102 -3.66 -12.12 18.67
C LYS A 102 -3.83 -10.61 18.46
N LEU A 103 -4.95 -10.05 18.90
CA LEU A 103 -5.49 -8.75 18.41
C LEU A 103 -5.05 -7.54 19.25
N GLU A 104 -4.67 -7.78 20.49
CA GLU A 104 -4.27 -6.79 21.48
C GLU A 104 -3.17 -5.81 20.99
N ASP A 105 -2.28 -6.26 20.10
CA ASP A 105 -1.09 -5.51 19.66
C ASP A 105 -1.29 -4.62 18.42
N GLN A 106 -2.49 -4.58 17.84
CA GLN A 106 -2.71 -4.08 16.47
C GLN A 106 -2.88 -2.55 16.35
N CYS A 107 -2.82 -1.79 17.46
CA CYS A 107 -2.95 -0.33 17.44
C CYS A 107 -1.65 0.43 17.07
N THR A 108 -0.53 -0.25 16.80
CA THR A 108 0.80 0.38 16.65
C THR A 108 1.30 0.51 15.22
N HIS A 109 0.73 -0.20 14.25
CA HIS A 109 1.20 -0.19 12.86
C HIS A 109 0.33 0.72 11.99
N ARG A 110 0.30 2.03 12.28
CA ARG A 110 -0.23 3.04 11.34
C ARG A 110 0.79 3.32 10.21
N SER A 111 1.45 2.28 9.69
CA SER A 111 2.56 2.33 8.74
C SER A 111 3.09 0.95 8.33
N MET A 112 3.44 0.78 7.05
CA MET A 112 4.42 -0.23 6.63
C MET A 112 5.85 0.18 7.05
N MET A 113 6.75 -0.80 7.11
CA MET A 113 8.14 -0.65 7.58
C MET A 113 9.14 -1.32 6.61
N PRO A 114 10.26 -0.65 6.27
CA PRO A 114 11.31 -1.22 5.43
C PRO A 114 11.95 -2.42 6.13
N MET A 115 12.44 -3.40 5.34
CA MET A 115 13.04 -4.67 5.78
C MET A 115 12.15 -5.58 6.63
N GLN A 116 10.97 -5.12 7.03
CA GLN A 116 9.91 -5.92 7.63
C GLN A 116 8.84 -6.25 6.60
N HIS A 117 8.41 -5.26 5.81
CA HIS A 117 7.29 -5.39 4.88
C HIS A 117 7.69 -5.21 3.42
N PHE A 118 8.80 -4.51 3.14
CA PHE A 118 9.30 -4.26 1.80
C PHE A 118 10.80 -3.95 1.81
N TRP A 119 11.46 -4.07 0.66
CA TRP A 119 12.85 -3.64 0.49
C TRP A 119 12.90 -2.16 0.06
N PRO A 120 13.60 -1.27 0.78
CA PRO A 120 13.69 0.14 0.41
C PRO A 120 14.62 0.35 -0.80
N ILE A 121 14.22 1.19 -1.76
CA ILE A 121 15.02 1.62 -2.91
C ILE A 121 15.09 3.15 -2.89
N ARG A 122 16.29 3.73 -2.99
CA ARG A 122 16.45 5.19 -3.00
C ARG A 122 16.13 5.77 -4.37
N ASN A 123 15.79 7.05 -4.38
CA ASN A 123 15.47 7.71 -5.64
C ASN A 123 16.71 8.02 -6.47
N GLU A 124 17.82 8.41 -5.83
CA GLU A 124 19.02 8.94 -6.46
C GLU A 124 19.87 7.87 -7.16
N ASN A 125 19.87 6.63 -6.64
CA ASN A 125 20.70 5.52 -7.15
C ASN A 125 19.85 4.29 -7.54
N LYS A 126 18.60 4.54 -7.95
CA LYS A 126 17.53 3.54 -8.13
C LYS A 126 17.98 2.25 -8.82
N CYS A 127 18.71 2.37 -9.93
CA CYS A 127 19.20 1.26 -10.73
C CYS A 127 20.22 0.38 -9.98
N ARG A 128 21.15 1.02 -9.26
CA ARG A 128 22.19 0.35 -8.48
C ARG A 128 21.61 -0.33 -7.25
N ASP A 129 20.70 0.36 -6.56
CA ASP A 129 19.95 -0.16 -5.42
C ASP A 129 19.09 -1.36 -5.84
N LEU A 130 18.40 -1.28 -6.98
CA LEU A 130 17.57 -2.36 -7.51
C LEU A 130 18.41 -3.60 -7.83
N LYS A 131 19.56 -3.41 -8.48
CA LYS A 131 20.49 -4.51 -8.76
C LYS A 131 20.97 -5.18 -7.47
N PHE A 132 21.39 -4.40 -6.48
CA PHE A 132 21.78 -4.94 -5.19
C PHE A 132 20.62 -5.68 -4.50
N ALA A 133 19.39 -5.15 -4.54
CA ALA A 133 18.23 -5.78 -3.95
C ALA A 133 17.94 -7.16 -4.58
N VAL A 134 18.05 -7.28 -5.91
CA VAL A 134 17.91 -8.55 -6.64
C VAL A 134 19.06 -9.52 -6.28
N GLU A 135 20.31 -9.05 -6.34
CA GLU A 135 21.51 -9.84 -6.03
C GLU A 135 21.63 -10.20 -4.53
N TRP A 136 20.93 -9.49 -3.64
CA TRP A 136 20.75 -9.86 -2.24
C TRP A 136 19.61 -10.86 -2.06
N GLY A 137 18.44 -10.59 -2.66
CA GLY A 137 17.24 -11.42 -2.50
C GLY A 137 17.44 -12.84 -3.05
N ASN A 138 18.14 -12.96 -4.17
CA ASN A 138 18.47 -14.25 -4.76
C ASN A 138 19.51 -15.05 -3.96
N ASN A 139 20.32 -14.36 -3.15
CA ASN A 139 21.32 -14.99 -2.26
C ASN A 139 20.77 -15.22 -0.83
N HIS A 140 19.59 -14.69 -0.50
CA HIS A 140 18.94 -14.79 0.81
C HIS A 140 17.45 -15.09 0.63
N THR A 141 17.16 -16.17 -0.10
CA THR A 141 15.80 -16.47 -0.57
C THR A 141 14.81 -16.66 0.58
N ASP A 142 15.25 -17.20 1.71
CA ASP A 142 14.48 -17.35 2.95
C ASP A 142 14.09 -15.99 3.57
N LYS A 143 15.03 -15.06 3.63
CA LYS A 143 14.79 -13.71 4.17
C LYS A 143 13.93 -12.87 3.23
N ALA A 144 14.19 -12.97 1.92
CA ALA A 144 13.39 -12.30 0.91
C ALA A 144 11.93 -12.79 0.93
N GLU A 145 11.73 -14.10 1.11
CA GLU A 145 10.40 -14.68 1.30
C GLU A 145 9.71 -14.11 2.55
N ALA A 146 10.42 -14.05 3.68
CA ALA A 146 9.89 -13.56 4.94
C ALA A 146 9.41 -12.10 4.83
N ILE A 147 10.20 -11.23 4.19
CA ILE A 147 9.84 -9.82 3.93
C ILE A 147 8.58 -9.75 3.05
N GLY A 148 8.56 -10.52 1.95
CA GLY A 148 7.41 -10.55 1.04
C GLY A 148 6.13 -11.03 1.74
N LYS A 149 6.22 -12.08 2.56
CA LYS A 149 5.10 -12.62 3.34
C LYS A 149 4.59 -11.62 4.37
N ALA A 150 5.48 -10.95 5.09
CA ALA A 150 5.10 -9.93 6.07
C ALA A 150 4.44 -8.72 5.41
N GLY A 151 4.93 -8.28 4.24
CA GLY A 151 4.33 -7.20 3.44
C GLY A 151 2.89 -7.48 3.03
N SER A 152 2.63 -8.62 2.37
CA SER A 152 1.27 -9.04 2.05
C SER A 152 0.41 -9.16 3.32
N LYS A 153 0.87 -9.86 4.35
CA LYS A 153 0.13 -10.02 5.61
C LYS A 153 -0.35 -8.68 6.18
N PHE A 154 0.51 -7.66 6.16
CA PHE A 154 0.13 -6.32 6.62
C PHE A 154 -1.01 -5.73 5.79
N ILE A 155 -0.92 -5.75 4.45
CA ILE A 155 -1.98 -5.24 3.57
C ILE A 155 -3.29 -5.99 3.81
N GLU A 156 -3.21 -7.31 3.95
CA GLU A 156 -4.35 -8.19 4.17
C GLU A 156 -5.11 -7.93 5.48
N GLU A 157 -4.39 -7.58 6.55
CA GLU A 157 -4.96 -7.37 7.89
C GLU A 157 -5.30 -5.89 8.14
N ALA A 158 -4.44 -4.97 7.70
CA ALA A 158 -4.55 -3.55 8.01
C ALA A 158 -5.39 -2.78 7.00
N LEU A 159 -5.39 -3.16 5.71
CA LEU A 159 -6.09 -2.43 4.65
C LEU A 159 -7.40 -3.14 4.28
N THR A 160 -8.30 -3.36 5.23
CA THR A 160 -9.63 -3.93 4.96
C THR A 160 -10.66 -2.82 4.72
N MET A 161 -11.77 -3.10 4.02
CA MET A 161 -12.84 -2.11 3.87
C MET A 161 -13.44 -1.70 5.22
N GLN A 162 -13.47 -2.62 6.19
CA GLN A 162 -13.85 -2.27 7.56
C GLN A 162 -12.95 -1.17 8.13
N ASN A 163 -11.62 -1.34 8.04
CA ASN A 163 -10.67 -0.35 8.53
C ASN A 163 -10.72 0.96 7.73
N VAL A 164 -11.02 0.90 6.43
CA VAL A 164 -11.23 2.08 5.58
C VAL A 164 -12.46 2.87 6.06
N TYR A 165 -13.59 2.20 6.26
CA TYR A 165 -14.81 2.84 6.77
C TYR A 165 -14.66 3.36 8.20
N ASP A 166 -14.00 2.59 9.07
CA ASP A 166 -13.68 3.04 10.43
C ASP A 166 -12.83 4.31 10.38
N TYR A 167 -11.77 4.34 9.56
CA TYR A 167 -10.94 5.53 9.36
C TYR A 167 -11.76 6.72 8.87
N MET A 168 -12.60 6.55 7.84
CA MET A 168 -13.47 7.61 7.32
C MET A 168 -14.43 8.14 8.39
N PHE A 169 -15.15 7.23 9.06
CA PHE A 169 -16.12 7.58 10.09
C PHE A 169 -15.46 8.39 11.19
N HIS A 170 -14.33 7.92 11.70
CA HIS A 170 -13.61 8.60 12.76
C HIS A 170 -13.04 9.94 12.31
N LEU A 171 -12.42 10.00 11.13
CA LEU A 171 -11.86 11.22 10.60
C LEU A 171 -12.94 12.31 10.44
N LEU A 172 -14.08 11.96 9.83
CA LEU A 172 -15.21 12.86 9.65
C LEU A 172 -15.83 13.25 10.99
N ASN A 173 -15.96 12.30 11.94
CA ASN A 173 -16.47 12.56 13.27
C ASN A 173 -15.60 13.55 14.05
N GLU A 174 -14.28 13.34 14.10
CA GLU A 174 -13.36 14.26 14.78
C GLU A 174 -13.29 15.61 14.08
N TYR A 175 -13.26 15.64 12.74
CA TYR A 175 -13.30 16.88 11.97
C TYR A 175 -14.57 17.68 12.23
N SER A 176 -15.74 17.02 12.36
CA SER A 176 -17.01 17.70 12.62
C SER A 176 -17.01 18.50 13.93
N LYS A 177 -16.24 18.06 14.95
CA LYS A 177 -16.09 18.76 16.24
C LYS A 177 -15.29 20.06 16.13
N LEU A 178 -14.53 20.24 15.04
CA LEU A 178 -13.74 21.45 14.79
C LEU A 178 -14.57 22.56 14.12
N LEU A 179 -15.78 22.24 13.63
CA LEU A 179 -16.65 23.20 12.97
C LEU A 179 -17.16 24.24 13.99
N LYS A 180 -16.92 25.52 13.71
CA LYS A 180 -17.37 26.65 14.55
C LYS A 180 -18.73 27.21 14.11
N PHE A 181 -19.45 26.50 13.25
CA PHE A 181 -20.72 26.92 12.69
C PHE A 181 -21.66 25.72 12.56
N LYS A 182 -22.97 25.99 12.48
CA LYS A 182 -23.99 24.97 12.20
C LYS A 182 -24.14 24.81 10.68
N PRO A 183 -23.86 23.62 10.10
CA PRO A 183 -24.03 23.41 8.67
C PRO A 183 -25.49 23.60 8.22
N THR A 184 -25.68 24.19 7.05
CA THR A 184 -26.99 24.31 6.36
C THR A 184 -26.91 23.69 4.98
N ILE A 185 -28.03 23.18 4.47
CA ILE A 185 -28.10 22.60 3.12
C ILE A 185 -28.10 23.74 2.09
N PRO A 186 -27.13 23.79 1.15
CA PRO A 186 -27.14 24.81 0.10
C PRO A 186 -28.37 24.71 -0.81
N PRO A 187 -28.90 25.84 -1.34
CA PRO A 187 -30.10 25.83 -2.18
C PRO A 187 -30.04 24.93 -3.42
N ASN A 188 -28.84 24.75 -3.98
CA ASN A 188 -28.61 23.96 -5.19
C ASN A 188 -28.09 22.54 -4.89
N ALA A 189 -28.09 22.11 -3.62
CA ALA A 189 -27.64 20.78 -3.25
C ALA A 189 -28.60 19.71 -3.79
N ARG A 190 -28.06 18.70 -4.47
CA ARG A 190 -28.82 17.53 -4.90
C ARG A 190 -28.62 16.40 -3.90
N ARG A 191 -29.72 15.80 -3.46
CA ARG A 191 -29.68 14.60 -2.62
C ARG A 191 -29.19 13.43 -3.48
N LEU A 192 -28.12 12.79 -3.05
CA LEU A 192 -27.68 11.51 -3.59
C LEU A 192 -28.41 10.39 -2.83
N CYS A 193 -29.12 9.53 -3.55
CA CYS A 193 -29.79 8.35 -3.02
C CYS A 193 -29.21 7.09 -3.68
N SER A 194 -29.36 5.93 -3.04
CA SER A 194 -29.03 4.65 -3.67
C SER A 194 -29.88 4.37 -4.92
N GLU A 195 -31.07 4.97 -4.98
CA GLU A 195 -32.08 4.78 -6.04
C GLU A 195 -31.79 5.62 -7.29
N THR A 196 -31.00 6.70 -7.19
CA THR A 196 -30.49 7.44 -8.35
C THR A 196 -29.39 6.60 -8.98
N THR A 197 -29.79 5.54 -9.68
CA THR A 197 -28.89 4.45 -10.05
C THR A 197 -28.26 4.72 -11.40
N GLU A 198 -26.93 4.68 -11.42
CA GLU A 198 -26.12 4.53 -12.61
C GLU A 198 -26.48 3.20 -13.34
N GLN A 199 -26.14 3.07 -14.62
CA GLN A 199 -26.40 1.87 -15.42
C GLN A 199 -25.10 1.12 -15.78
N GLY A 200 -25.21 -0.16 -16.13
CA GLY A 200 -24.07 -0.97 -16.59
C GLY A 200 -23.06 -1.31 -15.49
N LEU A 201 -21.77 -1.34 -15.86
CA LEU A 201 -20.67 -1.80 -15.00
C LEU A 201 -20.48 -0.92 -13.75
N LEU A 202 -20.83 0.37 -13.82
CA LEU A 202 -20.82 1.27 -12.67
C LEU A 202 -21.83 0.85 -11.60
N LYS A 203 -23.03 0.44 -12.01
CA LYS A 203 -24.03 -0.14 -11.10
C LYS A 203 -23.51 -1.42 -10.43
N GLU A 204 -22.82 -2.26 -11.20
CA GLU A 204 -22.27 -3.51 -10.69
C GLU A 204 -21.22 -3.24 -9.60
N PHE A 205 -20.28 -2.32 -9.82
CA PHE A 205 -19.26 -1.97 -8.82
C PHE A 205 -19.86 -1.30 -7.58
N MET A 206 -20.87 -0.44 -7.75
CA MET A 206 -21.62 0.14 -6.63
C MET A 206 -22.31 -0.95 -5.78
N VAL A 207 -22.95 -1.93 -6.42
CA VAL A 207 -23.62 -3.05 -5.71
C VAL A 207 -22.59 -3.96 -5.03
N GLN A 208 -21.46 -4.24 -5.69
CA GLN A 208 -20.38 -5.08 -5.14
C GLN A 208 -19.70 -4.43 -3.93
N SER A 209 -19.55 -3.10 -3.94
CA SER A 209 -18.93 -2.34 -2.84
C SER A 209 -19.92 -1.91 -1.75
N MET A 210 -21.20 -2.22 -1.92
CA MET A 210 -22.25 -1.86 -0.96
C MET A 210 -22.12 -2.66 0.34
N VAL A 211 -22.06 -1.93 1.46
CA VAL A 211 -22.13 -2.53 2.79
C VAL A 211 -23.52 -3.14 2.99
N LYS A 212 -23.57 -4.46 3.17
CA LYS A 212 -24.84 -5.22 3.21
C LYS A 212 -25.62 -5.06 4.52
N SER A 213 -24.93 -4.78 5.62
CA SER A 213 -25.51 -4.55 6.92
C SER A 213 -24.63 -3.62 7.75
N PRO A 214 -25.21 -2.79 8.64
CA PRO A 214 -24.41 -2.08 9.62
C PRO A 214 -23.63 -3.08 10.49
N SER A 215 -22.48 -2.66 10.98
CA SER A 215 -21.71 -3.47 11.93
C SER A 215 -22.52 -3.64 13.23
N ASP A 216 -22.71 -4.89 13.66
CA ASP A 216 -23.30 -5.21 14.98
C ASP A 216 -22.33 -4.86 16.14
N LYS A 217 -21.06 -4.60 15.81
CA LYS A 217 -20.07 -4.09 16.75
C LYS A 217 -20.22 -2.57 16.85
N LEU A 218 -20.26 -2.07 18.08
CA LEU A 218 -20.12 -0.64 18.34
C LEU A 218 -18.85 -0.11 17.64
N PRO A 219 -18.87 1.13 17.11
CA PRO A 219 -17.68 1.74 16.53
C PRO A 219 -16.53 1.58 17.52
N CYS A 220 -15.42 1.00 17.08
CA CYS A 220 -14.26 0.86 17.95
C CYS A 220 -13.87 2.25 18.46
N ALA A 221 -13.52 2.39 19.75
CA ALA A 221 -12.87 3.61 20.19
C ALA A 221 -11.51 3.66 19.50
N LEU A 222 -11.27 4.63 18.60
CA LEU A 222 -9.94 4.78 18.06
C LEU A 222 -8.94 4.96 19.20
N PRO A 223 -7.81 4.27 19.15
CA PRO A 223 -6.72 4.59 20.05
C PRO A 223 -6.37 6.07 19.87
N PRO A 224 -6.02 6.76 20.97
CA PRO A 224 -5.70 8.18 20.94
C PRO A 224 -4.67 8.47 19.84
N PRO A 225 -4.68 9.68 19.26
CA PRO A 225 -3.73 10.06 18.23
C PRO A 225 -2.31 9.77 18.72
N PHE A 226 -1.47 9.25 17.83
CA PHE A 226 -0.08 8.98 18.18
C PHE A 226 0.56 10.29 18.62
N LYS A 227 1.11 10.30 19.84
CA LYS A 227 1.86 11.45 20.35
C LYS A 227 2.95 11.81 19.32
N PRO A 228 3.23 13.10 19.07
CA PRO A 228 4.25 13.50 18.11
C PRO A 228 5.59 12.76 18.27
N GLN A 229 5.99 12.45 19.51
CA GLN A 229 7.19 11.67 19.81
C GLN A 229 7.14 10.23 19.27
N ALA A 230 5.98 9.58 19.30
CA ALA A 230 5.80 8.22 18.77
C ALA A 230 5.89 8.21 17.24
N ILE A 231 5.32 9.23 16.58
CA ILE A 231 5.43 9.43 15.14
C ILE A 231 6.91 9.63 14.76
N GLN A 232 7.61 10.54 15.46
CA GLN A 232 9.03 10.78 15.24
C GLN A 232 9.90 9.55 15.49
N ALA A 233 9.59 8.74 16.51
CA ALA A 233 10.31 7.51 16.78
C ALA A 233 10.13 6.49 15.66
N SER A 234 8.91 6.35 15.12
CA SER A 234 8.63 5.50 13.96
C SER A 234 9.39 5.95 12.72
N LEU A 235 9.38 7.26 12.42
CA LEU A 235 10.14 7.83 11.30
C LEU A 235 11.65 7.57 11.44
N LYS A 236 12.22 7.85 12.63
CA LYS A 236 13.63 7.57 12.92
C LYS A 236 13.99 6.09 12.77
N ALA A 237 13.08 5.18 13.16
CA ALA A 237 13.29 3.75 12.98
C ALA A 237 13.34 3.37 11.50
N LYS A 238 12.43 3.91 10.67
CA LYS A 238 12.46 3.72 9.21
C LYS A 238 13.78 4.22 8.60
N ASP A 239 14.21 5.43 8.97
CA ASP A 239 15.46 6.02 8.48
C ASP A 239 16.68 5.20 8.88
N LYS A 240 16.71 4.72 10.12
CA LYS A 240 17.80 3.87 10.62
C LYS A 240 17.93 2.59 9.80
N ILE A 241 16.81 1.94 9.49
CA ILE A 241 16.79 0.72 8.67
C ILE A 241 17.23 1.04 7.23
N ALA A 242 16.74 2.13 6.65
CA ALA A 242 17.16 2.55 5.30
C ALA A 242 18.67 2.78 5.21
N ARG A 243 19.28 3.46 6.20
CA ARG A 243 20.74 3.67 6.27
C ARG A 243 21.52 2.37 6.45
N GLN A 244 20.95 1.39 7.15
CA GLN A 244 21.59 0.07 7.29
C GLN A 244 21.66 -0.64 5.93
N VAL A 245 20.57 -0.62 5.15
CA VAL A 245 20.55 -1.20 3.79
C VAL A 245 21.54 -0.48 2.88
N GLU A 246 21.61 0.84 2.95
CA GLU A 246 22.59 1.65 2.21
C GLU A 246 24.05 1.29 2.55
N THR A 247 24.32 0.96 3.81
CA THR A 247 25.65 0.51 4.25
C THR A 247 26.00 -0.83 3.61
N TRP A 248 25.09 -1.80 3.64
CA TRP A 248 25.28 -3.11 3.00
C TRP A 248 25.52 -3.00 1.50
N GLU A 249 24.75 -2.13 0.84
CA GLU A 249 24.89 -1.85 -0.59
C GLU A 249 26.28 -1.25 -0.88
N THR A 250 26.70 -0.26 -0.09
CA THR A 250 28.03 0.36 -0.21
C THR A 250 29.15 -0.66 -0.07
N GLU A 251 29.06 -1.57 0.90
CA GLU A 251 30.04 -2.63 1.11
C GLU A 251 30.08 -3.64 -0.05
N TYR A 252 28.92 -4.08 -0.53
CA TYR A 252 28.81 -4.99 -1.67
C TYR A 252 29.49 -4.42 -2.92
N TRP A 253 29.23 -3.16 -3.25
CA TRP A 253 29.84 -2.50 -4.40
C TRP A 253 31.32 -2.19 -4.22
N LYS A 254 31.80 -1.97 -2.97
CA LYS A 254 33.24 -1.88 -2.70
C LYS A 254 33.93 -3.21 -3.00
N LYS A 255 33.32 -4.33 -2.62
CA LYS A 255 33.85 -5.68 -2.86
C LYS A 255 33.88 -6.05 -4.35
N LEU A 256 32.88 -5.62 -5.13
CA LEU A 256 32.85 -5.87 -6.58
C LEU A 256 33.85 -5.03 -7.39
N LYS A 257 34.36 -3.93 -6.82
CA LYS A 257 35.37 -3.06 -7.45
C LYS A 257 36.81 -3.42 -7.05
N ALA A 258 36.98 -4.28 -6.05
CA ALA A 258 38.27 -4.79 -5.60
C ALA A 258 38.63 -6.08 -6.35
#